data_AF-A0A3B8JSR6-F1
#
_entry.id   AF-A0A3B8JSR6-F1
#
_cell.length_a   1.000
_cell.length_b   1.000
_cell.length_c   1.000
_cell.angle_alpha   90.00
_cell.angle_beta   90.00
_cell.angle_gamma   90.00
#
_symmetry.space_group_name_H-M   'P 1'
#
loop_
_entity.id
_entity.type
_entity.pdbx_description
1 polymer ?
#
loop_
_entity_poly.entity_id
_entity_poly.type
_entity_poly.pdbx_seq_one_letter_code
_entity_poly.pdbx_strand_id
1 'polypeptide(L)' 'MLVETRNKTILLVEDNRGDIRLIQEALKKTAAQCKVVIARDGMEAMEYLRQDGEFAGAVRPDLILLDLNLPKK' A
#
# COMPACT_ATOMS: atom_id res chain seq x y z
N MET A 1 6.19 22.11 19.65
CA MET A 1 5.56 21.75 18.36
C MET A 1 5.20 20.28 18.47
N LEU A 2 3.94 19.96 18.77
CA LEU A 2 3.50 18.56 18.76
C LEU A 2 3.48 18.13 17.29
N VAL A 3 4.33 17.19 16.93
CA VAL A 3 4.24 16.53 15.62
C VAL A 3 3.00 15.66 15.71
N GLU A 4 1.94 16.01 14.97
CA GLU A 4 0.78 15.13 14.88
C GLU A 4 1.21 13.82 14.23
N THR A 5 1.11 12.72 14.98
CA THR A 5 1.42 11.38 14.50
C THR A 5 0.30 10.95 13.56
N ARG A 6 0.37 11.37 12.29
CA ARG A 6 -0.53 10.86 11.25
C ARG A 6 -0.30 9.36 11.07
N ASN A 7 -1.38 8.58 11.04
CA ASN A 7 -1.32 7.15 10.69
C ASN A 7 -0.65 6.98 9.32
N LYS A 8 0.46 6.23 9.29
CA LYS A 8 1.25 6.02 8.08
C LYS A 8 0.50 5.13 7.11
N THR A 9 0.52 5.47 5.83
CA THR A 9 -0.11 4.64 4.78
C THR A 9 0.96 4.01 3.91
N ILE A 10 0.92 2.70 3.77
CA ILE A 10 1.79 1.92 2.88
C ILE A 10 0.94 1.42 1.72
N LEU A 11 1.38 1.66 0.49
CA LEU A 11 0.85 0.99 -0.69
C LEU A 11 1.71 -0.23 -0.99
N LEU A 12 1.12 -1.42 -0.92
CA LEU A 12 1.76 -2.69 -1.32
C LEU A 12 1.23 -3.09 -2.68
N VAL A 13 2.11 -3.19 -3.67
CA VAL A 13 1.80 -3.65 -5.04
C VAL A 13 2.33 -5.06 -5.20
N GLU A 14 1.44 -6.05 -5.13
CA GLU A 14 1.73 -7.48 -5.10
C GLU A 14 0.47 -8.26 -5.54
N ASP A 15 0.61 -9.26 -6.40
CA ASP A 15 -0.51 -10.09 -6.86
C ASP A 15 -0.63 -11.38 -6.03
N ASN A 16 0.49 -11.88 -5.49
CA ASN A 16 0.57 -13.10 -4.71
C ASN A 16 -0.11 -12.94 -3.33
N ARG A 17 -1.18 -13.71 -3.12
CA ARG A 17 -1.95 -13.69 -1.86
C ARG A 17 -1.12 -14.12 -0.63
N GLY A 18 -0.16 -15.03 -0.82
CA GLY A 18 0.72 -15.50 0.24
C GLY A 18 1.67 -14.41 0.71
N ASP A 19 2.31 -13.71 -0.24
CA ASP A 19 3.28 -12.65 0.06
C ASP A 19 2.61 -11.43 0.69
N ILE A 20 1.44 -11.03 0.18
CA ILE A 20 0.60 -10.00 0.81
C ILE A 20 0.31 -10.35 2.26
N ARG A 21 -0.12 -11.59 2.52
CA ARG A 21 -0.47 -12.03 3.87
C ARG A 21 0.76 -12.02 4.77
N LEU A 22 1.91 -12.47 4.27
CA LEU A 22 3.17 -12.48 4.99
C LEU A 22 3.61 -11.06 5.37
N ILE A 23 3.56 -10.12 4.42
CA ILE A 23 3.91 -8.71 4.64
C ILE A 23 2.94 -8.06 5.63
N GLN A 24 1.64 -8.29 5.51
CA GLN A 24 0.65 -7.78 6.46
C GLN A 24 0.93 -8.26 7.90
N GLU A 25 1.25 -9.54 8.08
CA GLU A 25 1.58 -10.08 9.40
C GLU A 25 2.92 -9.56 9.93
N ALA A 26 3.91 -9.35 9.06
CA ALA A 26 5.17 -8.70 9.43
C ALA A 26 4.94 -7.25 9.90
N LEU A 27 4.12 -6.49 9.19
CA LEU A 27 3.80 -5.09 9.52
C LEU A 27 2.98 -4.97 10.81
N LYS A 28 2.05 -5.90 11.08
CA LYS A 28 1.30 -5.95 12.34
C LYS A 28 2.17 -6.12 13.58
N LYS A 29 3.35 -6.73 13.44
CA LYS A 29 4.31 -6.91 14.54
C LYS A 29 5.15 -5.67 14.81
N THR A 30 5.03 -4.61 14.00
CA THR A 30 5.76 -3.36 14.20
C THR A 30 5.04 -2.44 15.18
N ALA A 31 5.79 -1.63 15.93
CA ALA A 31 5.22 -0.66 16.88
C ALA A 31 4.48 0.51 16.19
N ALA A 32 4.63 0.67 14.87
CA ALA A 32 4.00 1.72 14.10
C ALA A 32 2.61 1.28 13.61
N GLN A 33 1.58 2.08 13.93
CA GLN A 33 0.26 1.89 13.36
C GLN A 33 0.25 2.36 11.91
N CYS A 34 0.40 1.40 10.99
CA CYS A 34 0.37 1.63 9.54
C CYS A 34 -0.94 1.10 8.95
N LYS A 35 -1.59 1.89 8.10
CA LYS A 35 -2.60 1.39 7.16
C LYS A 35 -1.89 0.79 5.95
N VAL A 36 -2.24 -0.44 5.59
CA VAL A 36 -1.76 -1.08 4.36
C VAL A 36 -2.89 -1.05 3.34
N VAL A 37 -2.64 -0.44 2.19
CA VAL A 37 -3.47 -0.54 0.99
C VAL A 37 -2.79 -1.50 0.02
N ILE A 38 -3.56 -2.38 -0.60
CA ILE A 38 -3.06 -3.38 -1.54
C ILE A 38 -3.50 -2.94 -2.93
N ALA A 39 -2.57 -2.99 -3.89
CA ALA A 39 -2.85 -3.02 -5.32
C ALA A 39 -2.35 -4.36 -5.87
N ARG A 40 -3.14 -5.01 -6.72
CA ARG A 40 -2.85 -6.34 -7.28
C ARG A 40 -2.04 -6.29 -8.56
N ASP A 41 -1.98 -5.14 -9.20
CA ASP A 41 -1.19 -4.91 -10.41
C ASP A 41 -0.78 -3.44 -10.53
N GLY A 42 -0.04 -3.14 -11.61
CA GLY A 42 0.42 -1.80 -11.91
C GLY A 42 -0.70 -0.82 -12.28
N MET A 43 -1.81 -1.29 -12.85
CA MET A 43 -2.94 -0.42 -13.20
C MET A 43 -3.65 0.07 -11.94
N GLU A 44 -4.01 -0.84 -11.03
CA GLU A 44 -4.63 -0.51 -9.74
C GLU A 44 -3.70 0.39 -8.91
N ALA A 45 -2.39 0.12 -8.93
CA ALA A 45 -1.40 0.98 -8.26
C ALA A 45 -1.38 2.40 -8.85
N MET A 46 -1.45 2.54 -10.17
CA MET A 46 -1.46 3.84 -10.84
C MET A 46 -2.78 4.59 -10.62
N GLU A 47 -3.93 3.92 -10.63
CA GLU A 47 -5.22 4.52 -10.29
C GLU A 47 -5.21 5.04 -8.85
N TYR A 48 -4.67 4.27 -7.90
CA TYR A 48 -4.49 4.71 -6.51
C TYR A 48 -3.59 5.95 -6.40
N LEU A 49 -2.44 5.94 -7.07
CA LEU A 49 -1.46 7.04 -7.00
C LEU A 49 -1.94 8.33 -7.67
N ARG A 50 -2.76 8.20 -8.72
CA ARG A 50 -3.41 9.34 -9.39
C ARG A 50 -4.66 9.80 -8.65
N GLN A 51 -5.18 9.00 -7.72
CA GLN A 51 -6.43 9.22 -7.00
C GLN A 51 -7.62 9.27 -7.99
N ASP A 52 -7.61 8.37 -8.97
CA ASP A 52 -8.63 8.25 -10.00
C ASP A 52 -9.64 7.13 -9.66
N GLY A 53 -10.78 7.13 -10.33
CA GLY A 53 -11.76 6.04 -10.24
C GLY A 53 -12.25 5.78 -8.82
N GLU A 54 -12.15 4.53 -8.37
CA GLU A 54 -12.55 4.12 -7.02
C GLU A 54 -11.62 4.66 -5.91
N PHE A 55 -10.44 5.15 -6.28
CA PHE A 55 -9.46 5.74 -5.36
C PHE A 55 -9.53 7.27 -5.30
N ALA A 56 -10.62 7.88 -5.78
CA ALA A 56 -10.86 9.30 -5.64
C ALA A 56 -10.77 9.74 -4.16
N GLY A 57 -9.86 10.68 -3.87
CA GLY A 57 -9.61 11.15 -2.50
C GLY A 57 -8.82 10.19 -1.61
N ALA A 58 -8.25 9.12 -2.17
CA ALA A 58 -7.37 8.22 -1.43
C ALA A 58 -6.16 8.97 -0.85
N VAL A 59 -5.74 8.61 0.35
CA VAL A 59 -4.56 9.19 0.98
C VAL A 59 -3.30 8.84 0.19
N ARG A 60 -2.48 9.85 -0.17
CA ARG A 60 -1.14 9.61 -0.72
C ARG A 60 -0.32 8.71 0.24
N PRO A 61 0.30 7.63 -0.25
CA PRO A 61 1.06 6.72 0.59
C PRO A 61 2.36 7.39 1.05
N ASP A 62 2.77 7.08 2.28
CA ASP A 62 4.06 7.48 2.85
C ASP A 62 5.21 6.57 2.35
N LEU A 63 4.89 5.33 1.97
CA LEU A 63 5.82 4.33 1.46
C LEU A 63 5.12 3.45 0.42
N ILE A 64 5.85 3.06 -0.63
CA ILE A 64 5.40 2.09 -1.63
C ILE A 64 6.31 0.87 -1.55
N LEU A 65 5.72 -0.30 -1.41
CA LEU A 65 6.39 -1.59 -1.57
C LEU A 65 5.92 -2.18 -2.90
N LEU A 66 6.80 -2.23 -3.87
CA LEU A 66 6.50 -2.68 -5.23
C LEU A 66 7.22 -3.99 -5.51
N ASP A 67 6.47 -5.06 -5.81
CA ASP A 67 7.06 -6.24 -6.43
C ASP A 67 7.38 -5.98 -7.90
N LEU A 68 8.57 -6.39 -8.32
CA LEU A 68 9.04 -6.28 -9.70
C LEU A 68 8.58 -7.47 -10.57
N ASN A 69 8.15 -8.57 -9.95
CA ASN A 69 7.71 -9.78 -10.64
C ASN A 69 6.20 -9.82 -10.92
N LEU A 70 5.53 -8.67 -10.82
CA LEU A 70 4.11 -8.57 -11.14
C LEU A 70 3.83 -9.05 -12.58
N PRO A 71 2.74 -9.81 -12.77
CA PRO A 71 2.34 -10.25 -14.09
C PRO A 71 2.07 -9.03 -14.98
N LYS A 72 2.59 -9.07 -16.21
CA LYS A 72 2.27 -8.09 -17.25
C LYS A 72 0.82 -8.32 -17.68
N LYS A 73 -0.13 -7.62 -17.08
CA LYS A 73 -1.45 -7.43 -17.69
C LYS A 73 -1.59 -5.97 -18.10
#